data_AF-A0A143WWD3-F1
#
_entry.id   AF-A0A143WWD3-F1
#
_cell.length_a   1.000
_cell.length_b   1.000
_cell.length_c   1.000
_cell.angle_alpha   90.00
_cell.angle_beta   90.00
_cell.angle_gamma   90.00
#
_symmetry.space_group_name_H-M   'P 1'
#
loop_
_entity.id
_entity.type
_entity.pdbx_description
1 polymer ?
#
loop_
_entity_poly.entity_id
_entity_poly.type
_entity_poly.pdbx_seq_one_letter_code
_entity_poly.pdbx_strand_id
1 'polypeptide(L)' 'MKYKVEISLLISGLFLFFLSTSDFLSYMAELLNTLFFNSLPIVFFSSYLFRTIILFCGASFIFAGCFLYKYRHE' A
#
# COMPACT_ATOMS: atom_id res chain seq x y z
N MET A 1 20.50 -15.22 2.53
CA MET A 1 19.06 -15.12 2.88
C MET A 1 18.70 -13.87 3.70
N LYS A 2 19.68 -13.09 4.17
CA LYS A 2 19.51 -11.94 5.07
C LYS A 2 18.79 -10.72 4.45
N TYR A 3 19.05 -10.42 3.17
CA TYR A 3 18.44 -9.28 2.45
C TYR A 3 16.99 -9.45 2.02
N LYS A 4 16.42 -10.66 2.15
CA LYS A 4 15.07 -10.94 1.65
C LYS A 4 14.01 -10.11 2.37
N VAL A 5 14.18 -9.89 3.68
CA VAL A 5 13.18 -9.19 4.51
C VAL A 5 13.21 -7.69 4.24
N GLU A 6 14.40 -7.07 4.21
CA GLU A 6 14.55 -5.62 3.93
C GLU A 6 14.02 -5.25 2.55
N ILE A 7 14.39 -6.04 1.53
CA ILE A 7 13.92 -5.84 0.16
C ILE A 7 12.41 -6.09 0.07
N SER A 8 11.87 -7.10 0.77
CA SER A 8 10.42 -7.34 0.79
C SER A 8 9.62 -6.19 1.42
N LEU A 9 10.16 -5.55 2.47
CA LEU A 9 9.56 -4.39 3.12
C LEU A 9 9.59 -3.15 2.22
N LEU A 10 10.69 -2.93 1.50
CA LEU A 10 10.81 -1.85 0.53
C LEU A 10 9.85 -2.04 -0.64
N ILE A 11 9.78 -3.25 -1.21
CA ILE A 11 8.88 -3.57 -2.33
C ILE A 11 7.41 -3.44 -1.89
N SER A 12 7.04 -3.98 -0.73
CA SER A 12 5.66 -3.90 -0.24
C SER A 12 5.26 -2.47 0.11
N GLY A 13 6.16 -1.68 0.69
CA GLY A 13 5.93 -0.27 0.97
C GLY A 13 5.78 0.58 -0.30
N LEU A 14 6.63 0.35 -1.31
CA LEU A 14 6.50 1.00 -2.64
C LEU A 14 5.19 0.63 -3.33
N PHE A 15 4.78 -0.64 -3.23
CA PHE A 15 3.53 -1.11 -3.80
C PHE A 15 2.31 -0.45 -3.14
N LEU A 16 2.30 -0.35 -1.80
CA LEU A 16 1.26 0.36 -1.04
C LEU A 16 1.23 1.85 -1.37
N PHE A 17 2.40 2.47 -1.55
CA PHE A 17 2.50 3.87 -1.98
C PHE A 17 1.87 4.07 -3.36
N PHE A 18 2.22 3.22 -4.33
CA PHE A 18 1.67 3.27 -5.68
C PHE A 18 0.14 3.01 -5.72
N LEU A 19 -0.33 2.08 -4.88
CA LEU A 19 -1.76 1.82 -4.67
C LEU A 19 -2.50 3.04 -4.09
N SER A 20 -1.86 3.80 -3.20
CA SER A 20 -2.48 5.00 -2.62
C SER A 20 -2.57 6.17 -3.60
N THR A 21 -1.61 6.27 -4.53
CA THR A 21 -1.57 7.34 -5.54
C THR A 21 -2.39 7.02 -6.78
N SER A 22 -2.61 5.73 -7.06
CA SER A 22 -3.43 5.30 -8.20
C SER A 22 -4.88 5.14 -7.77
N ASP A 23 -5.82 5.42 -8.67
CA ASP A 23 -7.24 5.11 -8.48
C ASP A 23 -7.54 3.59 -8.50
N PHE A 24 -6.51 2.74 -8.42
CA PHE A 24 -6.61 1.29 -8.48
C PHE A 24 -7.53 0.72 -7.38
N LEU A 25 -7.51 1.31 -6.18
CA LEU A 25 -8.45 0.95 -5.11
C LEU A 25 -9.91 1.21 -5.49
N SER A 26 -10.17 2.30 -6.22
CA SER A 26 -11.51 2.63 -6.71
C SER A 26 -11.93 1.68 -7.83
N TYR A 27 -11.05 1.36 -8.77
CA TYR A 27 -11.29 0.35 -9.81
C TYR A 27 -11.53 -1.06 -9.23
N MET A 28 -10.75 -1.46 -8.22
CA MET A 28 -10.95 -2.75 -7.55
C MET A 28 -12.29 -2.80 -6.80
N ALA A 29 -12.68 -1.71 -6.13
CA ALA A 29 -13.97 -1.63 -5.46
C ALA A 29 -15.14 -1.72 -6.46
N GLU A 30 -15.02 -1.05 -7.62
CA GLU A 30 -16.02 -1.12 -8.70
C GLU A 30 -16.11 -2.53 -9.31
N LEU A 31 -14.97 -3.17 -9.53
CA LEU A 31 -14.90 -4.55 -10.04
C LEU A 31 -15.50 -5.55 -9.04
N LEU A 32 -15.21 -5.40 -7.74
CA LEU A 32 -15.79 -6.24 -6.69
C LEU A 32 -17.30 -6.04 -6.57
N ASN A 33 -17.76 -4.79 -6.67
CA ASN A 33 -19.18 -4.43 -6.64
C ASN A 33 -19.93 -5.05 -7.83
N THR A 34 -19.30 -5.05 -9.01
CA THR A 34 -19.82 -5.71 -10.22
C THR A 34 -19.85 -7.24 -10.10
N LEU A 35 -18.82 -7.84 -9.50
CA LEU A 35 -18.72 -9.30 -9.36
C LEU A 35 -19.61 -9.88 -8.26
N PHE A 36 -19.79 -9.15 -7.16
CA PHE A 36 -20.54 -9.63 -5.99
C PHE A 36 -21.91 -8.98 -5.82
N PHE A 37 -22.35 -8.11 -6.75
CA PHE A 37 -23.57 -7.30 -6.65
C PHE A 37 -23.71 -6.60 -5.29
N ASN A 38 -22.58 -6.29 -4.68
CA ASN A 38 -22.52 -5.81 -3.31
C ASN A 38 -22.12 -4.35 -3.38
N SER A 39 -23.05 -3.46 -3.04
CA SER A 39 -22.89 -2.01 -3.11
C SER A 39 -21.88 -1.50 -2.08
N LEU A 40 -20.62 -1.87 -2.28
CA LEU A 40 -19.49 -1.35 -1.56
C LEU A 40 -19.48 0.16 -1.80
N PRO A 41 -19.46 0.97 -0.73
CA PRO A 41 -19.47 2.42 -0.89
C PRO A 41 -18.13 2.83 -1.50
N ILE A 42 -18.12 2.98 -2.83
CA ILE A 42 -16.95 3.37 -3.65
C ILE A 42 -16.34 4.67 -3.11
N VAL A 43 -17.16 5.53 -2.51
CA VAL A 43 -16.77 6.78 -1.85
C VAL A 43 -15.78 6.57 -0.68
N PHE A 44 -15.84 5.44 0.04
CA PHE A 44 -14.86 5.13 1.09
C PHE A 44 -13.48 4.81 0.52
N PHE A 45 -13.42 4.06 -0.59
CA PHE A 45 -12.17 3.69 -1.26
C PHE A 45 -11.57 4.86 -2.07
N SER A 46 -12.40 5.77 -2.58
CA SER A 46 -11.93 7.01 -3.21
C SER A 46 -11.64 8.14 -2.21
N SER A 47 -12.02 7.97 -0.93
CA SER A 47 -11.83 8.99 0.09
C SER A 47 -10.34 9.27 0.29
N TYR A 48 -10.00 10.56 0.25
CA TYR A 48 -8.65 11.05 0.54
C TYR A 48 -8.12 10.52 1.88
N LEU A 49 -8.97 10.42 2.91
CA LEU A 49 -8.57 9.89 4.22
C LEU A 49 -8.11 8.44 4.14
N PHE A 50 -8.79 7.60 3.37
CA PHE A 50 -8.42 6.19 3.22
C PHE A 50 -7.09 6.06 2.44
N ARG A 51 -6.93 6.84 1.36
CA ARG A 51 -5.65 6.92 0.62
C ARG A 51 -4.51 7.40 1.51
N THR A 52 -4.75 8.40 2.35
CA THR A 52 -3.75 8.90 3.32
C THR A 52 -3.33 7.83 4.33
N ILE A 53 -4.26 7.03 4.85
CA ILE A 53 -3.91 5.94 5.78
C ILE A 53 -3.02 4.89 5.09
N ILE A 54 -3.36 4.50 3.87
CA ILE A 54 -2.56 3.54 3.09
C ILE A 54 -1.18 4.12 2.76
N LEU A 55 -1.12 5.41 2.41
CA LEU A 55 0.13 6.13 2.16
C LEU A 55 1.03 6.12 3.41
N PHE A 56 0.49 6.43 4.58
CA PHE A 56 1.24 6.39 5.85
C PHE A 56 1.72 4.98 6.19
N CYS A 57 0.91 3.97 5.93
CA CYS A 57 1.30 2.57 6.10
C CYS A 57 2.46 2.21 5.17
N GLY A 58 2.33 2.49 3.86
CA GLY A 58 3.40 2.25 2.88
C GLY A 58 4.69 3.00 3.22
N ALA A 59 4.60 4.27 3.63
CA ALA A 59 5.75 5.07 4.05
C ALA A 59 6.45 4.48 5.28
N SER A 60 5.70 3.97 6.26
CA SER A 60 6.26 3.33 7.46
C SER A 60 7.03 2.05 7.10
N PHE A 61 6.52 1.27 6.15
CA PHE A 61 7.18 0.06 5.64
C PHE A 61 8.48 0.39 4.89
N ILE A 62 8.48 1.41 4.03
CA ILE A 62 9.69 1.90 3.35
C ILE A 62 10.71 2.38 4.38
N PHE A 63 10.27 3.16 5.37
CA PHE A 63 11.16 3.70 6.41
C PHE A 63 11.80 2.59 7.24
N ALA A 64 11.01 1.59 7.67
CA ALA A 64 11.51 0.42 8.38
C ALA A 64 12.48 -0.41 7.53
N GLY A 65 12.17 -0.61 6.24
CA GLY A 65 13.05 -1.30 5.29
C GLY A 65 14.38 -0.58 5.08
N CYS A 66 14.35 0.74 4.88
CA CYS A 66 15.55 1.58 4.77
C CYS A 66 16.38 1.59 6.06
N PHE A 67 15.73 1.70 7.22
CA PHE A 67 16.42 1.71 8.50
C PHE A 67 17.14 0.39 8.77
N LEU A 68 16.46 -0.75 8.54
CA LEU A 68 17.06 -2.09 8.65
C LEU A 68 18.19 -2.30 7.64
N TYR A 69 18.03 -1.81 6.41
CA TYR A 69 19.07 -1.91 5.38
C TYR A 69 20.31 -1.11 5.77
N LYS A 70 20.14 0.12 6.28
CA LYS A 70 21.23 0.97 6.75
C LYS A 70 21.96 0.34 7.94
N TYR A 71 21.24 -0.14 8.94
CA TYR A 71 21.81 -0.70 10.18
C TYR A 71 22.61 -2.00 9.96
N ARG A 72 22.38 -2.69 8.84
CA ARG A 72 23.13 -3.91 8.47
C ARG A 72 24.35 -3.63 7.58
N HIS A 73 24.43 -2.43 7.00
CA HIS A 73 25.53 -2.01 6.13
C HIS A 73 26.55 -1.07 6.82
N GLU A 74 26.26 -0.62 8.04
CA GLU A 74 27.24 -0.07 9.01
C GLU A 74 27.86 -1.20 9.85
#